data_AF-A0A9C8TYL8-F1
#
_entry.id   AF-A0A9C8TYL8-F1
#
_cell.length_a   1.000
_cell.length_b   1.000
_cell.length_c   1.000
_cell.angle_alpha   90.00
_cell.angle_beta   90.00
_cell.angle_gamma   90.00
#
_symmetry.space_group_name_H-M   'P 1'
#
loop_
_entity.id
_entity.type
_entity.pdbx_description
1 polymer ?
#
loop_
_entity_poly.entity_id
_entity_poly.type
_entity_poly.pdbx_seq_one_letter_code
_entity_poly.pdbx_strand_id
1 'polypeptide(L)'
;MMIAAQFGRRTAIALATVMLVGLLGVGLAEVDLTEDQPTIPAPTAGDVTGTITPAEQVQGVSLVSRQSGRAYQPSHFDPATGTFRFADLPGDAAYDLVIVGKGRIIEGVDLSFVDARLLRMAATRREQLGMAPEPGREFTQADADWLLKFIAEMKDFMDTRRVLYIQGHGRRATMLVELLRTREFHADGGDIIWRVELWYFEYQAGGWQRVANQDRVLHRFRGPVDDWRKIAHEFRPELSVFVDADGSSQPLTFTIPDKIDPSRGRPANTAPALTTQPHILGLDQPTSQPDADSSAG
;
A
#
# COMPACT_ATOMS: atom_id res chain seq x y z
N MET A 1 50.79 6.75 34.84
CA MET A 1 52.25 6.91 34.63
C MET A 1 52.46 7.05 33.12
N MET A 2 52.07 8.17 32.52
CA MET A 2 52.83 9.42 32.28
C MET A 2 54.23 9.24 31.72
N ILE A 3 54.48 10.00 30.64
CA ILE A 3 55.73 10.47 29.98
C ILE A 3 55.77 9.93 28.54
N ALA A 4 55.31 10.62 27.49
CA ALA A 4 55.52 12.00 27.01
C ALA A 4 56.96 12.30 26.53
N ALA A 5 57.05 12.59 25.22
CA ALA A 5 57.92 13.60 24.61
C ALA A 5 59.44 13.26 24.55
N GLN A 6 60.27 13.70 23.60
CA GLN A 6 60.16 14.63 22.48
C GLN A 6 61.54 14.72 21.77
N PHE A 7 61.52 15.24 20.54
CA PHE A 7 62.55 16.09 19.89
C PHE A 7 63.89 15.53 19.38
N GLY A 8 64.17 15.90 18.12
CA GLY A 8 65.53 15.90 17.56
C GLY A 8 65.61 16.23 16.06
N ARG A 9 65.29 17.47 15.65
CA ARG A 9 65.68 18.03 14.33
C ARG A 9 67.20 18.25 14.29
N ARG A 10 67.88 17.97 13.16
CA ARG A 10 68.69 18.95 12.39
C ARG A 10 69.54 18.36 11.22
N THR A 11 69.32 18.95 10.04
CA THR A 11 70.27 19.33 8.94
C THR A 11 71.08 18.29 8.14
N ALA A 12 70.57 18.02 6.93
CA ALA A 12 71.12 18.29 5.59
C ALA A 12 72.63 18.10 5.28
N ILE A 13 72.92 17.22 4.31
CA ILE A 13 73.88 17.46 3.22
C ILE A 13 73.29 16.92 1.91
N ALA A 14 73.24 17.79 0.90
CA ALA A 14 72.86 17.46 -0.46
C ALA A 14 74.05 16.84 -1.22
N LEU A 15 73.81 15.82 -2.02
CA LEU A 15 74.60 15.56 -3.22
C LEU A 15 73.64 15.27 -4.37
N ALA A 16 73.62 16.18 -5.33
CA ALA A 16 72.87 16.05 -6.56
C ALA A 16 73.55 15.02 -7.47
N THR A 17 72.78 14.10 -8.00
CA THR A 17 73.12 13.43 -9.26
C THR A 17 71.84 13.34 -10.07
N VAL A 18 71.74 14.24 -11.05
CA VAL A 18 70.70 14.25 -12.07
C VAL A 18 71.01 13.12 -13.04
N MET A 19 70.23 12.04 -13.00
CA MET A 19 70.03 11.18 -14.17
C MET A 19 68.61 11.38 -14.66
N LEU A 20 68.50 12.14 -15.74
CA LEU A 20 67.29 12.30 -16.53
C LEU A 20 67.08 11.01 -17.34
N VAL A 21 66.25 10.09 -16.83
CA VAL A 21 65.71 8.99 -17.64
C VAL A 21 64.25 9.31 -17.88
N GLY A 22 63.96 9.75 -19.11
CA GLY A 22 62.60 9.90 -19.60
C GLY A 22 61.95 8.52 -19.77
N LEU A 23 61.06 8.19 -18.84
CA LEU A 23 60.05 7.16 -19.04
C LEU A 23 58.71 7.88 -19.20
N LEU A 24 58.12 7.69 -20.38
CA LEU A 24 56.77 8.08 -20.76
C LEU A 24 55.79 7.54 -19.71
N GLY A 25 55.36 8.41 -18.80
CA GLY A 25 54.18 8.15 -17.97
C GLY A 25 52.95 8.22 -18.85
N VAL A 26 52.41 7.07 -19.23
CA VAL A 26 51.00 7.00 -19.63
C VAL A 26 50.23 7.33 -18.36
N GLY A 27 49.82 8.59 -18.24
CA GLY A 27 48.91 9.00 -17.19
C GLY A 27 47.61 8.23 -17.37
N LEU A 28 47.43 7.16 -16.59
CA LEU A 28 46.10 6.73 -16.22
C LEU A 28 45.56 7.91 -15.42
N ALA A 29 44.77 8.77 -16.08
CA ALA A 29 43.93 9.69 -15.35
C ALA A 29 43.14 8.83 -14.37
N GLU A 30 43.34 9.06 -13.07
CA GLU A 30 42.38 8.61 -12.06
C GLU A 30 41.04 9.18 -12.51
N VAL A 31 40.20 8.32 -13.11
CA VAL A 31 38.79 8.64 -13.29
C VAL A 31 38.25 8.65 -11.88
N ASP A 32 38.11 9.85 -11.32
CA ASP A 32 37.40 10.05 -10.08
C ASP A 32 35.97 9.57 -10.32
N LEU A 33 35.70 8.34 -9.87
CA LEU A 33 34.38 7.74 -9.96
C LEU A 33 33.51 8.48 -8.95
N THR A 34 32.98 9.61 -9.40
CA THR A 34 31.98 10.35 -8.64
C THR A 34 30.68 9.55 -8.75
N GLU A 35 30.12 9.13 -7.61
CA GLU A 35 28.76 8.58 -7.62
C GLU A 35 27.83 9.67 -8.15
N ASP A 36 27.11 9.34 -9.23
CA ASP A 36 26.03 10.19 -9.71
C ASP A 36 25.06 10.43 -8.55
N GLN A 37 24.66 11.69 -8.36
CA GLN A 37 23.64 11.99 -7.36
C GLN A 37 22.40 11.13 -7.64
N PRO A 38 21.77 10.55 -6.60
CA PRO A 38 20.58 9.73 -6.80
C PRO A 38 19.55 10.55 -7.57
N THR A 39 19.13 10.02 -8.72
CA THR A 39 18.18 10.67 -9.64
C THR A 39 16.81 10.98 -9.02
N ILE A 40 16.54 10.47 -7.80
CA ILE A 40 15.29 10.66 -7.08
C ILE A 40 15.63 11.17 -5.67
N PRO A 41 15.20 12.39 -5.30
CA PRO A 41 15.44 12.93 -3.97
C PRO A 41 14.74 12.11 -2.89
N ALA A 42 15.27 12.15 -1.66
CA ALA A 42 14.61 11.51 -0.53
C ALA A 42 13.22 12.15 -0.29
N PRO A 43 12.17 11.35 -0.01
CA PRO A 43 10.85 11.89 0.28
C PRO A 43 10.85 12.80 1.51
N THR A 44 10.12 13.91 1.42
CA THR A 44 9.88 14.83 2.53
C THR A 44 8.77 14.27 3.43
N ALA A 45 8.88 14.48 4.74
CA ALA A 45 7.81 14.13 5.67
C ALA A 45 6.60 15.06 5.48
N GLY A 46 5.41 14.53 5.70
CA GLY A 46 4.15 15.22 5.46
C GLY A 46 3.13 15.02 6.55
N ASP A 47 2.06 15.80 6.47
CA ASP A 47 0.94 15.73 7.40
C ASP A 47 -0.27 15.11 6.72
N VAL A 48 -1.06 14.38 7.51
CA VAL A 48 -2.41 13.96 7.12
C VAL A 48 -3.39 14.64 8.04
N THR A 49 -4.37 15.32 7.46
CA THR A 49 -5.43 16.03 8.19
C THR A 49 -6.79 15.56 7.71
N GLY A 50 -7.83 15.80 8.52
CA GLY A 50 -9.17 15.51 8.09
C GLY A 50 -10.23 15.74 9.15
N THR A 51 -11.46 15.39 8.77
CA THR A 51 -12.66 15.51 9.59
C THR A 51 -13.53 14.27 9.41
N ILE A 52 -13.97 13.70 10.54
CA ILE A 52 -14.91 12.59 10.57
C ILE A 52 -16.23 13.06 11.16
N THR A 53 -17.34 12.74 10.49
CA THR A 53 -18.68 13.08 10.93
C THR A 53 -19.56 11.82 11.01
N PRO A 54 -20.54 11.74 11.93
CA PRO A 54 -20.68 12.59 13.11
C PRO A 54 -19.59 12.33 14.16
N ALA A 55 -19.08 13.39 14.78
CA ALA A 55 -17.92 13.33 15.67
C ALA A 55 -18.16 12.46 16.92
N GLU A 56 -19.38 12.48 17.46
CA GLU A 56 -19.76 11.70 18.64
C GLU A 56 -19.77 10.18 18.41
N GLN A 57 -19.64 9.71 17.17
CA GLN A 57 -19.47 8.30 16.86
C GLN A 57 -18.01 7.84 16.93
N VAL A 58 -17.04 8.77 16.96
CA VAL A 58 -15.61 8.49 16.96
C VAL A 58 -15.09 8.35 18.39
N GLN A 59 -14.55 7.18 18.73
CA GLN A 59 -13.88 6.92 20.02
C GLN A 59 -12.36 7.07 19.92
N GLY A 60 -11.80 6.91 18.72
CA GLY A 60 -10.39 7.11 18.46
C GLY A 60 -10.06 7.00 16.97
N VAL A 61 -8.90 7.53 16.61
CA VAL A 61 -8.35 7.44 15.26
C VAL A 61 -6.87 7.05 15.33
N SER A 62 -6.40 6.30 14.33
CA SER A 62 -4.98 6.02 14.14
C SER A 62 -4.69 5.83 12.66
N LEU A 63 -3.45 6.05 12.23
CA LEU A 63 -3.00 5.69 10.88
C LEU A 63 -2.15 4.43 10.93
N VAL A 64 -2.28 3.55 9.95
CA VAL A 64 -1.39 2.39 9.76
C VAL A 64 -0.63 2.54 8.46
N SER A 65 0.71 2.56 8.54
CA SER A 65 1.57 2.61 7.34
C SER A 65 1.44 1.31 6.55
N ARG A 66 1.13 1.43 5.27
CA ARG A 66 1.15 0.28 4.35
C ARG A 66 2.56 -0.26 4.16
N GLN A 67 3.60 0.54 4.23
CA GLN A 67 4.94 -0.01 3.96
C GLN A 67 5.48 -0.80 5.16
N SER A 68 5.22 -0.33 6.38
CA SER A 68 5.85 -0.88 7.59
C SER A 68 4.90 -1.64 8.52
N GLY A 69 3.59 -1.46 8.37
CA GLY A 69 2.60 -1.92 9.35
C GLY A 69 2.61 -1.12 10.66
N ARG A 70 3.43 -0.07 10.78
CA ARG A 70 3.51 0.78 11.96
C ARG A 70 2.22 1.59 12.13
N ALA A 71 1.68 1.57 13.34
CA ALA A 71 0.59 2.43 13.75
C ALA A 71 1.12 3.79 14.25
N TYR A 72 0.39 4.86 13.93
CA TYR A 72 0.63 6.23 14.34
C TYR A 72 -0.60 6.76 15.07
N GLN A 73 -0.35 7.49 16.16
CA GLN A 73 -1.38 8.21 16.90
C GLN A 73 -1.46 9.65 16.38
N PRO A 74 -2.64 10.28 16.42
CA PRO A 74 -2.79 11.66 15.97
C PRO A 74 -1.98 12.60 16.86
N SER A 75 -1.32 13.59 16.24
CA SER A 75 -0.73 14.72 16.98
C SER A 75 -1.82 15.63 17.54
N HIS A 76 -3.01 15.62 16.93
CA HIS A 76 -4.19 16.33 17.41
C HIS A 76 -5.47 15.58 17.01
N PHE A 77 -6.42 15.47 17.93
CA PHE A 77 -7.77 15.00 17.67
C PHE A 77 -8.76 15.79 18.53
N ASP A 78 -9.73 16.44 17.89
CA ASP A 78 -10.82 17.13 18.56
C ASP A 78 -12.10 16.26 18.50
N PRO A 79 -12.53 15.67 19.62
CA PRO A 79 -13.71 14.81 19.64
C PRO A 79 -15.03 15.58 19.48
N ALA A 80 -15.06 16.90 19.64
CA ALA A 80 -16.26 17.70 19.45
C ALA A 80 -16.54 17.97 17.96
N THR A 81 -15.49 18.18 17.17
CA THR A 81 -15.59 18.48 15.74
C THR A 81 -15.26 17.30 14.85
N GLY A 82 -14.63 16.26 15.39
CA GLY A 82 -14.14 15.10 14.64
C GLY A 82 -12.90 15.42 13.79
N THR A 83 -12.26 16.57 14.00
CA THR A 83 -11.07 16.99 13.26
C THR A 83 -9.82 16.29 13.81
N PHE A 84 -8.90 15.93 12.93
CA PHE A 84 -7.65 15.27 13.32
C PHE A 84 -6.46 15.75 12.49
N ARG A 85 -5.26 15.55 13.05
CA ARG A 85 -3.97 15.74 12.38
C ARG A 85 -3.00 14.65 12.83
N PHE A 86 -2.29 14.08 11.86
CA PHE A 86 -1.09 13.29 12.03
C PHE A 86 0.06 14.07 11.41
N ALA A 87 1.10 14.33 12.19
CA ALA A 87 2.25 15.10 11.76
C ALA A 87 3.46 14.21 11.48
N ASP A 88 4.39 14.73 10.67
CA ASP A 88 5.72 14.15 10.44
C ASP A 88 5.70 12.70 9.94
N LEU A 89 4.75 12.36 9.07
CA LEU A 89 4.65 11.05 8.43
C LEU A 89 5.66 10.94 7.29
N PRO A 90 6.37 9.80 7.15
CA PRO A 90 7.20 9.56 5.97
C PRO A 90 6.43 9.77 4.66
N GLY A 91 7.00 10.53 3.73
CA GLY A 91 6.45 10.75 2.38
C GLY A 91 6.72 9.59 1.42
N ASP A 92 6.14 9.69 0.22
CA ASP A 92 6.03 8.60 -0.76
C ASP A 92 5.50 7.30 -0.12
N ALA A 93 4.44 7.43 0.70
CA ALA A 93 3.88 6.35 1.49
C ALA A 93 2.36 6.42 1.62
N ALA A 94 1.73 5.24 1.58
CA ALA A 94 0.31 5.07 1.83
C ALA A 94 0.04 4.73 3.30
N TYR A 95 -1.05 5.29 3.82
CA TYR A 95 -1.54 5.09 5.18
C TYR A 95 -3.03 4.80 5.16
N ASP A 96 -3.47 3.85 5.97
CA ASP A 96 -4.89 3.58 6.19
C ASP A 96 -5.35 4.25 7.48
N LEU A 97 -6.41 5.05 7.42
CA LEU A 97 -7.08 5.60 8.60
C LEU A 97 -7.96 4.54 9.24
N VAL A 98 -7.67 4.23 10.50
CA VAL A 98 -8.46 3.35 11.35
C VAL A 98 -9.26 4.20 12.32
N ILE A 99 -10.59 4.15 12.18
CA ILE A 99 -11.55 4.81 13.04
C ILE A 99 -12.11 3.75 14.00
N VAL A 100 -11.86 3.93 15.29
CA VAL A 100 -12.54 3.18 16.34
C VAL A 100 -13.86 3.88 16.59
N GLY A 101 -14.93 3.34 16.04
CA GLY A 101 -16.29 3.84 16.23
C GLY A 101 -16.99 3.16 17.40
N LYS A 102 -18.19 3.65 17.77
CA LYS A 102 -19.07 3.00 18.74
C LYS A 102 -19.48 1.59 18.26
N GLY A 103 -18.77 0.57 18.74
CA GLY A 103 -19.09 -0.84 18.49
C GLY A 103 -18.63 -1.39 17.13
N ARG A 104 -17.78 -0.66 16.39
CA ARG A 104 -17.17 -1.14 15.14
C ARG A 104 -15.85 -0.44 14.84
N ILE A 105 -15.04 -1.08 14.00
CA ILE A 105 -13.86 -0.49 13.38
C ILE A 105 -14.18 -0.15 11.93
N ILE A 106 -13.79 1.03 11.47
CA ILE A 106 -13.83 1.42 10.06
C ILE A 106 -12.40 1.72 9.64
N GLU A 107 -11.88 0.98 8.67
CA GLU A 107 -10.47 1.00 8.30
C GLU A 107 -10.28 1.34 6.82
N GLY A 108 -9.31 2.22 6.55
CA GLY A 108 -8.75 2.44 5.22
C GLY A 108 -8.23 1.15 4.61
N VAL A 109 -8.35 1.02 3.30
CA VAL A 109 -7.72 -0.09 2.60
C VAL A 109 -7.13 0.40 1.29
N ASP A 110 -5.82 0.62 1.29
CA ASP A 110 -5.10 0.90 0.05
C ASP A 110 -5.16 -0.31 -0.89
N LEU A 111 -5.92 -0.15 -1.96
CA LEU A 111 -6.10 -1.14 -3.04
C LEU A 111 -5.10 -0.94 -4.19
N SER A 112 -4.07 -0.11 -4.00
CA SER A 112 -2.95 -0.02 -4.94
C SER A 112 -2.30 -1.39 -5.15
N PHE A 113 -1.69 -1.59 -6.32
CA PHE A 113 -0.92 -2.81 -6.59
C PHE A 113 0.33 -2.88 -5.69
N VAL A 114 0.80 -4.09 -5.36
CA VAL A 114 1.91 -4.32 -4.41
C VAL A 114 3.17 -3.51 -4.76
N ASP A 115 3.47 -3.38 -6.05
CA ASP A 115 4.62 -2.65 -6.56
C ASP A 115 4.30 -1.22 -7.02
N ALA A 116 3.19 -0.63 -6.59
CA ALA A 116 2.73 0.69 -7.07
C ALA A 116 3.82 1.77 -7.00
N ARG A 117 4.66 1.77 -5.94
CA ARG A 117 5.81 2.67 -5.85
C ARG A 117 6.85 2.41 -6.94
N LEU A 118 7.25 1.16 -7.14
CA LEU A 118 8.20 0.78 -8.18
C LEU A 118 7.66 1.10 -9.57
N LEU A 119 6.36 0.90 -9.80
CA LEU A 119 5.69 1.25 -11.06
C LEU A 119 5.72 2.76 -11.33
N ARG A 120 5.46 3.60 -10.31
CA ARG A 120 5.61 5.06 -10.44
C ARG A 120 7.04 5.45 -10.77
N MET A 121 8.02 4.90 -10.04
CA MET A 121 9.44 5.16 -10.30
C MET A 121 9.87 4.73 -11.70
N ALA A 122 9.40 3.57 -12.16
CA ALA A 122 9.67 3.06 -13.50
C ALA A 122 9.06 3.96 -14.59
N ALA A 123 7.84 4.46 -14.37
CA ALA A 123 7.18 5.41 -15.28
C ALA A 123 7.98 6.72 -15.40
N THR A 124 8.37 7.32 -14.26
CA THR A 124 9.23 8.52 -14.25
C THR A 124 10.56 8.27 -14.95
N ARG A 125 11.18 7.10 -14.73
CA ARG A 125 12.45 6.78 -15.39
C ARG A 125 12.31 6.63 -16.91
N ARG A 126 11.22 6.02 -17.39
CA ARG A 126 10.93 5.91 -18.83
C ARG A 126 10.78 7.28 -19.48
N GLU A 127 10.04 8.17 -18.83
CA GLU A 127 9.86 9.54 -19.29
C GLU A 127 11.20 10.28 -19.39
N GLN A 128 12.03 10.21 -18.35
CA GLN A 128 13.38 10.80 -18.35
C GLN A 128 14.28 10.26 -19.48
N LEU A 129 14.09 9.00 -19.85
CA LEU A 129 14.84 8.34 -20.92
C LEU A 129 14.20 8.51 -22.31
N GLY A 130 13.09 9.27 -22.43
CA GLY A 130 12.36 9.43 -23.69
C GLY A 130 11.76 8.12 -24.23
N MET A 131 11.55 7.13 -23.36
CA MET A 131 10.98 5.84 -23.73
C MET A 131 9.45 5.93 -23.78
N ALA A 132 8.85 5.15 -24.68
CA ALA A 132 7.40 4.99 -24.70
C ALA A 132 6.88 4.45 -23.33
N PRO A 133 5.67 4.87 -22.91
CA PRO A 133 5.02 4.30 -21.73
C PRO A 133 4.82 2.79 -21.89
N GLU A 134 4.61 2.09 -20.78
CA GLU A 134 4.28 0.67 -20.86
C GLU A 134 2.98 0.46 -21.65
N PRO A 135 2.90 -0.56 -22.52
CA PRO A 135 1.67 -0.91 -23.19
C PRO A 135 0.54 -1.14 -22.19
N GLY A 136 -0.47 -0.28 -22.25
CA GLY A 136 -1.66 -0.38 -21.43
C GLY A 136 -2.56 -1.55 -21.84
N ARG A 137 -3.42 -1.95 -20.92
CA ARG A 137 -4.58 -2.81 -21.16
C ARG A 137 -5.68 -2.26 -20.28
N GLU A 138 -6.90 -2.27 -20.75
CA GLU A 138 -8.06 -1.91 -19.93
C GLU A 138 -8.42 -3.05 -18.96
N PHE A 139 -8.94 -2.70 -17.79
CA PHE A 139 -9.52 -3.68 -16.88
C PHE A 139 -11.03 -3.73 -17.08
N THR A 140 -11.51 -4.89 -17.53
CA THR A 140 -12.90 -5.06 -17.99
C THR A 140 -13.75 -5.85 -17.01
N GLN A 141 -15.08 -5.83 -17.19
CA GLN A 141 -15.98 -6.66 -16.38
C GLN A 141 -15.67 -8.16 -16.53
N ALA A 142 -15.30 -8.60 -17.73
CA ALA A 142 -14.92 -10.00 -17.98
C ALA A 142 -13.69 -10.43 -17.16
N ASP A 143 -12.78 -9.49 -16.88
CA ASP A 143 -11.63 -9.74 -16.01
C ASP A 143 -12.06 -9.91 -14.55
N ALA A 144 -12.93 -9.02 -14.06
CA ALA A 144 -13.48 -9.14 -12.72
C ALA A 144 -14.25 -10.46 -12.54
N ASP A 145 -15.09 -10.84 -13.50
CA ASP A 145 -15.85 -12.10 -13.47
C ASP A 145 -14.94 -13.32 -13.48
N TRP A 146 -13.86 -13.30 -14.27
CA TRP A 146 -12.86 -14.36 -14.27
C TRP A 146 -12.18 -14.48 -12.90
N LEU A 147 -11.76 -13.35 -12.32
CA LEU A 147 -11.12 -13.33 -11.00
C LEU A 147 -12.07 -13.85 -9.92
N LEU A 148 -13.34 -13.44 -9.93
CA LEU A 148 -14.35 -13.93 -8.99
C LEU A 148 -14.55 -15.44 -9.10
N LYS A 149 -14.64 -15.95 -10.33
CA LYS A 149 -14.73 -17.39 -10.58
C LYS A 149 -13.50 -18.13 -10.07
N PHE A 150 -12.31 -17.62 -10.36
CA PHE A 150 -11.04 -18.20 -9.91
C PHE A 150 -10.99 -18.34 -8.38
N ILE A 151 -11.42 -17.31 -7.63
CA ILE A 151 -11.49 -17.35 -6.17
C ILE A 151 -12.53 -18.36 -5.68
N ALA A 152 -13.72 -18.37 -6.28
CA ALA A 152 -14.81 -19.26 -5.88
C ALA A 152 -14.45 -20.74 -6.08
N GLU A 153 -13.71 -21.07 -7.12
CA GLU A 153 -13.31 -22.44 -7.47
C GLU A 153 -12.02 -22.90 -6.75
N MET A 154 -11.36 -22.00 -6.02
CA MET A 154 -10.11 -22.29 -5.33
C MET A 154 -10.31 -23.36 -4.24
N LYS A 155 -9.44 -24.37 -4.24
CA LYS A 155 -9.38 -25.42 -3.22
C LYS A 155 -8.12 -25.22 -2.38
N ASP A 156 -8.24 -24.46 -1.29
CA ASP A 156 -7.19 -24.31 -0.30
C ASP A 156 -7.70 -24.67 1.12
N PHE A 157 -6.87 -24.42 2.13
CA PHE A 157 -7.15 -24.71 3.53
C PHE A 157 -8.43 -24.03 4.08
N MET A 158 -8.75 -22.83 3.61
CA MET A 158 -9.90 -22.02 4.05
C MET A 158 -11.21 -22.54 3.46
N ASP A 159 -12.30 -22.42 4.22
CA ASP A 159 -13.62 -22.96 3.84
C ASP A 159 -14.46 -21.94 3.07
N THR A 160 -14.33 -20.67 3.45
CA THR A 160 -15.07 -19.56 2.86
C THR A 160 -14.07 -18.53 2.37
N ARG A 161 -14.33 -18.03 1.17
CA ARG A 161 -13.62 -16.91 0.54
C ARG A 161 -14.68 -15.94 0.08
N ARG A 162 -14.63 -14.71 0.60
CA ARG A 162 -15.55 -13.65 0.21
C ARG A 162 -14.75 -12.47 -0.26
N VAL A 163 -14.93 -12.13 -1.53
CA VAL A 163 -14.31 -10.95 -2.12
C VAL A 163 -15.12 -9.73 -1.69
N LEU A 164 -14.45 -8.75 -1.08
CA LEU A 164 -15.06 -7.49 -0.66
C LEU A 164 -14.82 -6.42 -1.73
N TYR A 165 -13.60 -6.36 -2.28
CA TYR A 165 -13.21 -5.40 -3.31
C TYR A 165 -12.39 -6.05 -4.41
N ILE A 166 -12.52 -5.52 -5.62
CA ILE A 166 -11.59 -5.67 -6.73
C ILE A 166 -11.23 -4.27 -7.21
N GLN A 167 -9.95 -3.96 -7.35
CA GLN A 167 -9.46 -2.76 -8.01
C GLN A 167 -8.66 -3.17 -9.24
N GLY A 168 -9.16 -2.78 -10.41
CA GLY A 168 -8.44 -2.87 -11.68
C GLY A 168 -7.39 -1.77 -11.82
N HIS A 169 -6.23 -2.15 -12.33
CA HIS A 169 -5.11 -1.28 -12.72
C HIS A 169 -4.62 -1.69 -14.12
N GLY A 170 -5.58 -1.94 -15.02
CA GLY A 170 -5.34 -2.41 -16.39
C GLY A 170 -4.88 -3.87 -16.49
N ARG A 171 -3.56 -4.09 -16.61
CA ARG A 171 -2.95 -5.43 -16.59
C ARG A 171 -2.75 -6.00 -15.19
N ARG A 172 -3.13 -5.25 -14.16
CA ARG A 172 -2.94 -5.62 -12.75
C ARG A 172 -4.25 -5.49 -12.02
N ALA A 173 -4.42 -6.25 -10.95
CA ALA A 173 -5.57 -6.13 -10.07
C ALA A 173 -5.20 -6.40 -8.62
N THR A 174 -5.88 -5.74 -7.70
CA THR A 174 -5.80 -5.97 -6.26
C THR A 174 -7.16 -6.40 -5.76
N MET A 175 -7.23 -7.45 -4.95
CA MET A 175 -8.46 -7.94 -4.34
C MET A 175 -8.36 -7.90 -2.82
N LEU A 176 -9.39 -7.37 -2.16
CA LEU A 176 -9.57 -7.56 -0.72
C LEU A 176 -10.44 -8.81 -0.50
N VAL A 177 -9.86 -9.81 0.15
CA VAL A 177 -10.49 -11.11 0.36
C VAL A 177 -10.62 -11.39 1.86
N GLU A 178 -11.85 -11.65 2.29
CA GLU A 178 -12.12 -12.23 3.59
C GLU A 178 -12.07 -13.75 3.50
N LEU A 179 -11.31 -14.36 4.40
CA LEU A 179 -11.13 -15.80 4.50
C LEU A 179 -11.63 -16.30 5.84
N LEU A 180 -12.34 -17.43 5.83
CA LEU A 180 -12.82 -18.08 7.04
C LEU A 180 -12.61 -19.58 7.00
N ARG A 181 -12.16 -20.15 8.12
CA ARG A 181 -12.09 -21.59 8.37
C ARG A 181 -12.95 -21.87 9.59
N THR A 182 -14.01 -22.66 9.40
CA THR A 182 -14.94 -23.05 10.47
C THR A 182 -14.90 -24.55 10.77
N ARG A 183 -14.41 -25.36 9.83
CA ARG A 183 -14.21 -26.79 10.05
C ARG A 183 -13.01 -27.04 10.95
N GLU A 184 -13.08 -28.09 11.76
CA GLU A 184 -11.99 -28.50 12.66
C GLU A 184 -10.65 -28.62 11.93
N PHE A 185 -9.59 -28.24 12.64
CA PHE A 185 -8.21 -28.35 12.20
C PHE A 185 -7.34 -28.61 13.46
N HIS A 186 -6.57 -29.70 13.47
CA HIS A 186 -5.89 -30.27 14.65
C HIS A 186 -6.83 -30.83 15.74
N ALA A 187 -6.26 -31.49 16.76
CA ALA A 187 -6.99 -32.33 17.73
C ALA A 187 -7.91 -31.57 18.71
N ASP A 188 -7.80 -30.25 18.77
CA ASP A 188 -8.63 -29.37 19.60
C ASP A 188 -9.63 -28.64 18.69
N GLY A 189 -10.84 -29.17 18.56
CA GLY A 189 -11.94 -28.56 17.78
C GLY A 189 -12.49 -27.27 18.41
N GLY A 190 -13.21 -26.47 17.62
CA GLY A 190 -13.98 -25.31 18.11
C GLY A 190 -13.39 -23.91 17.81
N ASP A 191 -12.13 -23.83 17.39
CA ASP A 191 -11.50 -22.58 16.95
C ASP A 191 -11.96 -22.18 15.53
N ILE A 192 -12.13 -20.88 15.30
CA ILE A 192 -12.31 -20.29 13.98
C ILE A 192 -11.04 -19.55 13.57
N ILE A 193 -10.65 -19.63 12.29
CA ILE A 193 -9.63 -18.74 11.72
C ILE A 193 -10.32 -17.76 10.79
N TRP A 194 -10.15 -16.48 11.06
CA TRP A 194 -10.58 -15.38 10.22
C TRP A 194 -9.38 -14.56 9.78
N ARG A 195 -9.28 -14.30 8.48
CA ARG A 195 -8.25 -13.45 7.90
C ARG A 195 -8.87 -12.48 6.91
N VAL A 196 -8.29 -11.29 6.82
CA VAL A 196 -8.56 -10.36 5.72
C VAL A 196 -7.26 -10.07 5.03
N GLU A 197 -7.24 -10.22 3.70
CA GLU A 197 -6.03 -10.20 2.91
C GLU A 197 -6.15 -9.36 1.65
N LEU A 198 -5.04 -8.75 1.25
CA LEU A 198 -4.85 -8.23 -0.10
C LEU A 198 -4.16 -9.29 -0.95
N TRP A 199 -4.81 -9.65 -2.06
CA TRP A 199 -4.27 -10.54 -3.08
C TRP A 199 -4.01 -9.75 -4.35
N TYR A 200 -2.91 -10.05 -5.03
CA TYR A 200 -2.46 -9.32 -6.20
C TYR A 200 -2.46 -10.21 -7.43
N PHE A 201 -2.86 -9.66 -8.57
CA PHE A 201 -2.98 -10.39 -9.82
C PHE A 201 -2.36 -9.60 -10.98
N GLU A 202 -1.79 -10.32 -11.93
CA GLU A 202 -1.30 -9.76 -13.18
C GLU A 202 -1.81 -10.54 -14.39
N TYR A 203 -2.11 -9.82 -15.45
CA TYR A 203 -2.48 -10.36 -16.75
C TYR A 203 -1.21 -10.56 -17.59
N GLN A 204 -0.81 -11.82 -17.75
CA GLN A 204 0.37 -12.22 -18.49
C GLN A 204 0.07 -13.44 -19.37
N ALA A 205 0.72 -13.51 -20.54
CA ALA A 205 0.59 -14.63 -21.48
C ALA A 205 -0.87 -15.05 -21.81
N GLY A 206 -1.80 -14.09 -21.84
CA GLY A 206 -3.20 -14.33 -22.19
C GLY A 206 -4.12 -14.71 -21.02
N GLY A 207 -3.64 -14.68 -19.77
CA GLY A 207 -4.46 -15.00 -18.60
C GLY A 207 -4.06 -14.24 -17.33
N TRP A 208 -4.98 -14.22 -16.37
CA TRP A 208 -4.72 -13.69 -15.03
C TRP A 208 -3.99 -14.72 -14.18
N GLN A 209 -2.98 -14.25 -13.45
CA GLN A 209 -2.20 -15.06 -12.51
C GLN A 209 -2.08 -14.32 -11.20
N ARG A 210 -2.23 -15.04 -10.08
CA ARG A 210 -1.95 -14.50 -8.75
C ARG A 210 -0.44 -14.32 -8.58
N VAL A 211 -0.02 -13.17 -8.07
CA VAL A 211 1.39 -12.89 -7.80
C VAL A 211 1.82 -13.65 -6.54
N ALA A 212 2.68 -14.66 -6.73
CA ALA A 212 3.10 -15.54 -5.64
C ALA A 212 3.87 -14.79 -4.55
N ASN A 213 3.59 -15.14 -3.28
CA ASN A 213 4.28 -14.61 -2.09
C ASN A 213 4.19 -13.09 -1.89
N GLN A 214 3.27 -12.41 -2.60
CA GLN A 214 3.03 -10.97 -2.42
C GLN A 214 1.76 -10.67 -1.62
N ASP A 215 1.00 -11.70 -1.26
CA ASP A 215 -0.22 -11.52 -0.49
C ASP A 215 0.06 -10.90 0.87
N ARG A 216 -0.87 -10.05 1.31
CA ARG A 216 -0.72 -9.34 2.57
C ARG A 216 -1.86 -9.60 3.52
N VAL A 217 -1.53 -10.11 4.69
CA VAL A 217 -2.48 -10.26 5.80
C VAL A 217 -2.67 -8.92 6.50
N LEU A 218 -3.89 -8.41 6.49
CA LEU A 218 -4.28 -7.18 7.20
C LEU A 218 -4.71 -7.53 8.62
N HIS A 219 -5.60 -8.51 8.72
CA HIS A 219 -6.17 -8.96 9.97
C HIS A 219 -6.07 -10.46 10.08
N ARG A 220 -5.83 -10.92 11.31
CA ARG A 220 -5.88 -12.34 11.65
C ARG A 220 -6.48 -12.50 13.04
N PHE A 221 -7.57 -13.25 13.10
CA PHE A 221 -8.13 -13.76 14.33
C PHE A 221 -8.04 -15.29 14.32
N ARG A 222 -7.65 -15.86 15.44
CA ARG A 222 -7.81 -17.28 15.73
C ARG A 222 -8.27 -17.40 17.18
N GLY A 223 -9.36 -18.14 17.39
CA GLY A 223 -9.87 -18.39 18.74
C GLY A 223 -11.34 -18.80 18.73
N PRO A 224 -12.03 -18.65 19.87
CA PRO A 224 -13.42 -19.04 20.02
C PRO A 224 -14.35 -18.29 19.08
N VAL A 225 -15.37 -19.00 18.58
CA VAL A 225 -16.40 -18.42 17.70
C VAL A 225 -17.13 -17.24 18.33
N ASP A 226 -17.34 -17.24 19.65
CA ASP A 226 -18.06 -16.17 20.35
C ASP A 226 -17.28 -14.85 20.38
N ASP A 227 -15.96 -14.91 20.40
CA ASP A 227 -15.11 -13.71 20.29
C ASP A 227 -15.06 -13.21 18.84
N TRP A 228 -14.95 -14.14 17.89
CA TRP A 228 -15.05 -13.79 16.47
C TRP A 228 -16.38 -13.12 16.11
N ARG A 229 -17.51 -13.58 16.68
CA ARG A 229 -18.84 -12.98 16.45
C ARG A 229 -18.93 -11.52 16.87
N LYS A 230 -18.08 -11.07 17.81
CA LYS A 230 -18.04 -9.67 18.26
C LYS A 230 -17.31 -8.76 17.27
N ILE A 231 -16.58 -9.30 16.30
CA ILE A 231 -15.87 -8.51 15.30
C ILE A 231 -16.89 -7.78 14.42
N ALA A 232 -16.85 -6.45 14.51
CA ALA A 232 -17.52 -5.53 13.62
C ALA A 232 -16.44 -4.68 12.92
N HIS A 233 -16.09 -5.05 11.69
CA HIS A 233 -15.00 -4.43 10.94
C HIS A 233 -15.46 -4.10 9.53
N GLU A 234 -15.33 -2.84 9.14
CA GLU A 234 -15.71 -2.31 7.85
C GLU A 234 -14.49 -1.69 7.14
N PHE A 235 -14.28 -2.02 5.86
CA PHE A 235 -13.17 -1.49 5.06
C PHE A 235 -13.67 -0.42 4.08
N ARG A 236 -12.87 0.62 3.88
CA ARG A 236 -13.20 1.81 3.07
C ARG A 236 -11.97 2.32 2.33
N PRO A 237 -11.83 2.08 1.01
CA PRO A 237 -10.71 2.59 0.23
C PRO A 237 -10.51 4.12 0.36
N GLU A 238 -11.61 4.87 0.49
CA GLU A 238 -11.61 6.33 0.66
C GLU A 238 -10.98 6.83 1.98
N LEU A 239 -10.72 5.93 2.94
CA LEU A 239 -10.00 6.23 4.18
C LEU A 239 -8.49 5.97 4.08
N SER A 240 -8.00 5.61 2.90
CA SER A 240 -6.57 5.46 2.63
C SER A 240 -6.04 6.75 2.01
N VAL A 241 -4.90 7.22 2.51
CA VAL A 241 -4.27 8.46 2.07
C VAL A 241 -2.84 8.18 1.65
N PHE A 242 -2.42 8.84 0.58
CA PHE A 242 -1.04 8.85 0.15
C PHE A 242 -0.40 10.18 0.54
N VAL A 243 0.74 10.11 1.22
CA VAL A 243 1.62 11.26 1.44
C VAL A 243 2.63 11.25 0.30
N ASP A 244 2.61 12.30 -0.51
CA ASP A 244 3.45 12.44 -1.69
C ASP A 244 4.94 12.60 -1.33
N ALA A 245 5.81 12.52 -2.34
CA ALA A 245 7.25 12.66 -2.14
C ALA A 245 7.65 14.06 -1.64
N ASP A 246 6.81 15.07 -1.85
CA ASP A 246 7.00 16.43 -1.34
C ASP A 246 6.38 16.66 0.05
N GLY A 247 5.76 15.63 0.64
CA GLY A 247 5.08 15.70 1.94
C GLY A 247 3.64 16.21 1.87
N SER A 248 3.08 16.44 0.68
CA SER A 248 1.68 16.83 0.54
C SER A 248 0.73 15.64 0.66
N SER A 249 -0.49 15.89 1.12
CA SER A 249 -1.58 14.90 1.12
C SER A 249 -2.93 15.61 1.03
N GLN A 250 -3.94 14.92 0.52
CA GLN A 250 -5.31 15.46 0.47
C GLN A 250 -5.99 15.33 1.85
N PRO A 251 -6.65 16.38 2.35
CA PRO A 251 -7.43 16.28 3.58
C PRO A 251 -8.56 15.26 3.45
N LEU A 252 -8.69 14.37 4.43
CA LEU A 252 -9.73 13.36 4.46
C LEU A 252 -11.03 13.94 5.02
N THR A 253 -12.13 13.76 4.31
CA THR A 253 -13.48 14.04 4.84
C THR A 253 -14.29 12.77 4.76
N PHE A 254 -14.83 12.30 5.88
CA PHE A 254 -15.58 11.06 5.93
C PHE A 254 -16.85 11.18 6.78
N THR A 255 -17.93 10.59 6.27
CA THR A 255 -19.18 10.43 6.99
C THR A 255 -19.38 8.97 7.36
N ILE A 256 -19.36 8.67 8.66
CA ILE A 256 -19.64 7.36 9.21
C ILE A 256 -21.09 6.99 8.86
N PRO A 257 -21.32 5.93 8.07
CA PRO A 257 -22.68 5.51 7.70
C PRO A 257 -23.42 4.92 8.90
N ASP A 258 -24.72 5.14 9.06
CA ASP A 258 -25.48 4.67 10.24
C ASP A 258 -25.42 3.15 10.48
N LYS A 259 -25.17 2.36 9.42
CA LYS A 259 -25.09 0.90 9.47
C LYS A 259 -23.82 0.42 8.78
N ILE A 260 -23.30 -0.73 9.21
CA ILE A 260 -22.23 -1.42 8.48
C ILE A 260 -22.81 -1.96 7.18
N ASP A 261 -22.13 -1.71 6.08
CA ASP A 261 -22.38 -2.37 4.81
C ASP A 261 -21.74 -3.77 4.84
N PRO A 262 -22.52 -4.86 4.84
CA PRO A 262 -21.96 -6.21 4.87
C PRO A 262 -21.12 -6.53 3.64
N SER A 263 -21.26 -5.82 2.51
CA SER A 263 -20.42 -6.03 1.33
C SER A 263 -19.00 -5.45 1.47
N ARG A 264 -18.78 -4.61 2.49
CA ARG A 264 -17.50 -3.92 2.73
C ARG A 264 -16.76 -4.43 3.96
N GLY A 265 -17.25 -5.49 4.58
CA GLY A 265 -16.65 -6.03 5.78
C GLY A 265 -17.59 -6.97 6.52
N ARG A 266 -17.39 -7.11 7.82
CA ARG A 266 -18.16 -8.02 8.66
C ARG A 266 -18.92 -7.24 9.74
N PRO A 267 -20.26 -7.22 9.68
CA PRO A 267 -21.05 -6.83 10.84
C PRO A 267 -20.96 -7.89 11.93
N ALA A 268 -20.97 -7.46 13.19
CA ALA A 268 -21.01 -8.38 14.34
C ALA A 268 -22.25 -9.28 14.29
N ASN A 269 -22.13 -10.46 14.91
CA ASN A 269 -23.19 -11.45 15.08
C ASN A 269 -23.81 -11.95 13.76
N THR A 270 -23.07 -11.86 12.65
CA THR A 270 -23.49 -12.39 11.36
C THR A 270 -23.12 -13.86 11.19
N ALA A 271 -23.75 -14.52 10.22
CA ALA A 271 -23.37 -15.87 9.82
C ALA A 271 -21.91 -15.90 9.32
N PRO A 272 -21.18 -17.02 9.54
CA PRO A 272 -19.84 -17.24 9.00
C PRO A 272 -19.72 -16.92 7.49
N ALA A 273 -20.56 -17.55 6.67
CA ALA A 273 -20.65 -17.26 5.26
C ALA A 273 -21.67 -16.13 5.01
N LEU A 274 -21.21 -15.06 4.38
CA LEU A 274 -22.05 -13.97 3.89
C LEU A 274 -21.99 -13.97 2.36
N THR A 275 -23.14 -13.83 1.71
CA THR A 275 -23.20 -13.69 0.25
C THR A 275 -23.49 -12.24 -0.07
N THR A 276 -22.47 -11.54 -0.56
CA THR A 276 -22.55 -10.13 -0.96
C THR A 276 -21.85 -9.96 -2.30
N GLN A 277 -22.32 -9.03 -3.13
CA GLN A 277 -21.57 -8.63 -4.32
C GLN A 277 -20.34 -7.83 -3.90
N PRO A 278 -19.17 -8.06 -4.51
CA PRO A 278 -17.98 -7.27 -4.27
C PRO A 278 -18.13 -5.87 -4.88
N HIS A 279 -17.37 -4.91 -4.36
CA HIS A 279 -17.20 -3.60 -4.99
C HIS A 279 -16.11 -3.72 -6.06
N ILE A 280 -16.49 -3.57 -7.33
CA ILE A 280 -15.55 -3.60 -8.45
C ILE A 280 -15.23 -2.16 -8.83
N LEU A 281 -13.95 -1.82 -8.74
CA LEU A 281 -13.39 -0.50 -8.99
C LEU A 281 -12.37 -0.58 -10.13
N GLY A 282 -12.12 0.55 -10.79
CA GLY A 282 -11.17 0.59 -11.91
C GLY A 282 -11.65 -0.17 -13.16
N LEU A 283 -12.96 -0.30 -13.34
CA LEU A 283 -13.54 -0.65 -14.63
C LEU A 283 -13.43 0.56 -15.54
N ASP A 284 -12.83 0.37 -16.71
CA ASP A 284 -12.96 1.35 -17.78
C ASP A 284 -14.42 1.30 -18.26
N GLN A 285 -15.20 2.35 -17.96
CA GLN A 285 -16.54 2.44 -18.51
C GLN A 285 -16.40 2.64 -20.02
N PRO A 286 -17.19 1.94 -20.87
CA PRO A 286 -17.26 2.32 -22.26
C PRO A 286 -17.73 3.77 -22.29
N THR A 287 -16.90 4.65 -22.84
CA THR A 287 -17.27 6.05 -23.06
C THR A 287 -18.60 6.04 -23.81
N SER A 288 -19.69 6.40 -23.14
CA SER A 288 -20.96 6.65 -23.81
C SER A 288 -20.72 7.81 -24.75
N GLN A 289 -20.41 7.48 -26.00
CA GLN A 289 -20.32 8.43 -27.08
C GLN A 289 -21.71 9.08 -27.17
N PRO A 290 -21.84 10.41 -26.99
CA PRO A 290 -23.14 11.05 -27.14
C PRO A 290 -23.60 10.79 -28.57
N ASP A 291 -24.81 10.25 -28.72
CA ASP A 291 -25.45 10.01 -30.00
C ASP A 291 -25.43 11.29 -30.83
N ALA A 292 -24.49 11.34 -31.78
CA ALA A 292 -24.51 12.27 -32.88
C ALA A 292 -25.43 11.66 -33.94
N ASP A 293 -26.74 11.87 -33.80
CA ASP A 293 -27.63 12.28 -34.90
C ASP A 293 -29.09 12.26 -34.43
N SER A 294 -29.57 13.43 -34.03
CA SER A 294 -30.98 13.78 -34.21
C SER A 294 -31.05 15.11 -34.96
N SER A 295 -30.60 15.08 -36.21
CA SER A 295 -30.91 16.11 -37.19
C SER A 295 -31.00 15.51 -38.59
N ALA A 296 -32.15 14.94 -38.91
CA ALA A 296 -32.66 14.86 -40.28
C ALA A 296 -34.16 14.48 -40.28
N GLY A 297 -34.99 15.36 -40.84
CA GLY A 297 -36.32 15.03 -41.38
C GLY A 297 -37.50 15.56 -40.59
#